data_AF-A0A433RKX9-F1
#
_entry.id   AF-A0A433RKX9-F1
#
_cell.length_a   1.000
_cell.length_b   1.000
_cell.length_c   1.000
_cell.angle_alpha   90.00
_cell.angle_beta   90.00
_cell.angle_gamma   90.00
#
_symmetry.space_group_name_H-M   'P 1'
#
loop_
_entity.id
_entity.type
_entity.pdbx_description
1 polymer ?
#
loop_
_entity_poly.entity_id
_entity_poly.type
_entity_poly.pdbx_seq_one_letter_code
_entity_poly.pdbx_strand_id
1 'polypeptide(L)' 'MSQLLETLWNATSDLLYRVRSYDRKLAYSEEVLRMNEQLRRIEGLKFSDDEELIALEVEKLKEMRSRLLTVMEDLLFTA' A
#
# COMPACT_ATOMS: atom_id res chain seq x y z
N MET A 1 4.04 17.04 -0.47
CA MET A 1 3.13 15.93 -0.11
C MET A 1 2.54 16.29 1.22
N SER A 2 1.23 16.15 1.43
CA SER A 2 0.67 16.43 2.76
C SER A 2 1.26 15.45 3.79
N GLN A 3 1.43 15.90 5.04
CA GLN A 3 2.02 15.08 6.10
C GLN A 3 1.23 13.77 6.34
N LEU A 4 -0.10 13.83 6.19
CA LEU A 4 -0.97 12.66 6.28
C LEU A 4 -0.69 11.66 5.15
N LEU A 5 -0.61 12.14 3.91
CA LEU A 5 -0.36 11.29 2.73
C LEU A 5 1.02 10.61 2.85
N GLU A 6 2.05 11.35 3.27
CA GLU A 6 3.39 10.81 3.49
C GLU A 6 3.42 9.73 4.59
N THR A 7 2.73 9.98 5.70
CA THR A 7 2.64 9.02 6.82
C THR A 7 1.95 7.73 6.39
N LEU A 8 0.83 7.84 5.67
CA LEU A 8 0.11 6.67 5.15
C LEU A 8 0.92 5.94 4.09
N TRP A 9 1.58 6.66 3.19
CA TRP A 9 2.41 6.05 2.15
C TRP A 9 3.56 5.25 2.76
N ASN A 10 4.29 5.82 3.74
CA ASN A 10 5.38 5.13 4.43
C ASN A 10 4.89 3.86 5.14
N ALA A 11 3.79 3.95 5.89
CA ALA A 11 3.22 2.81 6.60
C ALA A 11 2.75 1.71 5.64
N THR A 12 2.07 2.07 4.56
CA THR A 12 1.60 1.12 3.54
C THR A 12 2.75 0.49 2.77
N SER A 13 3.82 1.25 2.49
CA SER A 13 5.03 0.76 1.81
C SER A 13 5.78 -0.28 2.64
N ASP A 14 5.97 -0.02 3.95
CA ASP A 14 6.57 -0.99 4.89
C ASP A 14 5.73 -2.27 4.98
N LEU A 15 4.40 -2.14 5.11
CA LEU A 15 3.52 -3.29 5.18
C LEU A 15 3.55 -4.13 3.89
N LEU A 16 3.53 -3.48 2.72
CA LEU A 16 3.64 -4.16 1.43
C LEU A 16 4.98 -4.92 1.32
N TYR A 17 6.08 -4.34 1.77
CA TYR A 17 7.38 -5.00 1.81
C TYR A 17 7.35 -6.27 2.67
N ARG A 18 6.71 -6.21 3.85
CA ARG A 18 6.55 -7.38 4.73
C ARG A 18 5.71 -8.47 4.08
N VAL A 19 4.54 -8.12 3.52
CA VAL A 19 3.67 -9.07 2.81
C VAL A 19 4.42 -9.79 1.69
N ARG A 20 5.22 -9.06 0.89
CA ARG A 20 6.09 -9.67 -0.14
C ARG A 20 7.07 -10.68 0.41
N SER A 21 7.60 -10.42 1.59
CA SER A 21 8.57 -11.30 2.25
C SER A 21 7.91 -12.57 2.81
N TYR A 22 6.64 -12.47 3.22
CA TYR A 22 5.86 -13.60 3.74
C TYR A 22 5.20 -14.44 2.64
N ASP A 23 4.85 -13.85 1.49
CA ASP A 23 4.22 -14.56 0.36
C ASP A 23 5.21 -15.44 -0.43
N ARG A 24 5.82 -16.42 0.23
CA ARG A 24 6.83 -17.31 -0.36
C ARG A 24 6.30 -18.16 -1.51
N LYS A 25 4.99 -18.46 -1.49
CA LYS A 25 4.32 -19.26 -2.51
C LYS A 25 3.75 -18.40 -3.65
N LEU A 26 3.95 -17.07 -3.59
CA LEU A 26 3.48 -16.11 -4.59
C LEU A 26 1.96 -16.14 -4.79
N ALA A 27 1.21 -16.55 -3.76
CA ALA A 27 -0.25 -16.70 -3.80
C ALA A 27 -0.97 -15.36 -4.01
N TYR A 28 -0.35 -14.26 -3.59
CA TYR A 28 -0.85 -12.89 -3.72
C TYR A 28 0.03 -12.02 -4.62
N SER A 29 0.95 -12.63 -5.38
CA SER A 29 1.99 -11.91 -6.12
C SER A 29 1.44 -10.87 -7.12
N GLU A 30 0.38 -11.18 -7.85
CA GLU A 30 -0.27 -10.23 -8.76
C GLU A 30 -0.91 -9.05 -8.00
N GLU A 31 -1.59 -9.33 -6.90
CA GLU A 31 -2.23 -8.31 -6.08
C GLU A 31 -1.19 -7.35 -5.50
N VAL A 32 -0.11 -7.91 -4.97
CA VAL A 32 1.03 -7.16 -4.45
C VAL A 32 1.72 -6.33 -5.56
N LEU A 33 1.86 -6.87 -6.77
CA LEU A 33 2.41 -6.12 -7.91
C LEU A 33 1.55 -4.88 -8.23
N ARG A 34 0.22 -5.06 -8.32
CA ARG A 34 -0.72 -3.95 -8.57
C ARG A 34 -0.65 -2.89 -7.47
N MET A 35 -0.57 -3.31 -6.21
CA MET A 35 -0.41 -2.39 -5.07
C MET A 35 0.93 -1.62 -5.12
N ASN A 36 2.01 -2.28 -5.54
CA ASN A 36 3.31 -1.63 -5.70
C ASN A 36 3.28 -0.56 -6.81
N GLU A 37 2.61 -0.85 -7.94
CA GLU A 37 2.40 0.14 -9.01
C GLU A 37 1.59 1.34 -8.52
N GLN A 38 0.55 1.10 -7.71
CA GLN A 38 -0.26 2.16 -7.12
C GLN A 38 0.56 3.04 -6.16
N LEU A 39 1.40 2.46 -5.29
CA LEU A 39 2.28 3.24 -4.41
C LEU A 39 3.24 4.14 -5.19
N ARG A 40 3.80 3.65 -6.32
CA ARG A 40 4.69 4.46 -7.19
C ARG A 40 3.94 5.62 -7.84
N ARG A 41 2.68 5.43 -8.24
CA ARG A 41 1.85 6.52 -8.78
C ARG A 41 1.61 7.61 -7.72
N ILE A 42 1.30 7.20 -6.49
CA ILE A 42 1.09 8.11 -5.37
C ILE A 42 2.37 8.86 -5.00
N GLU A 43 3.52 8.18 -5.04
CA GLU A 43 4.83 8.82 -4.84
C GLU A 43 5.08 9.96 -5.85
N GLY A 44 4.63 9.79 -7.10
CA GLY A 44 4.68 10.84 -8.12
C GLY A 44 3.92 12.12 -7.76
N LEU A 45 2.97 12.05 -6.81
CA LEU A 45 2.20 13.20 -6.34
C LEU A 45 2.89 13.97 -5.20
N LYS A 46 4.18 13.68 -4.94
CA LYS A 46 4.95 14.32 -3.87
C LYS A 46 4.95 15.85 -3.94
N PHE A 47 4.74 16.44 -5.12
CA PHE A 47 4.70 17.88 -5.34
C PHE A 47 3.35 18.38 -5.87
N SER A 48 2.30 17.55 -5.77
CA SER A 48 0.94 17.98 -6.12
C SER A 48 0.36 18.82 -4.98
N ASP A 49 -0.29 19.92 -5.36
CA ASP A 49 -1.09 20.77 -4.46
C ASP A 49 -2.60 20.56 -4.67
N ASP A 50 -2.99 19.58 -5.48
CA ASP A 50 -4.39 19.21 -5.72
C ASP A 50 -4.95 18.45 -4.51
N GLU A 51 -5.74 19.15 -3.68
CA GLU A 51 -6.33 18.62 -2.45
C GLU A 51 -7.33 17.49 -2.68
N GLU A 52 -8.14 17.55 -3.76
CA GLU A 52 -9.11 16.51 -4.09
C GLU A 52 -8.40 15.22 -4.49
N LEU A 53 -7.36 15.35 -5.32
CA LEU A 53 -6.51 14.23 -5.70
C LEU A 53 -5.80 13.62 -4.47
N ILE A 54 -5.26 14.47 -3.59
CA ILE A 54 -4.63 14.00 -2.34
C ILE A 54 -5.64 13.23 -1.47
N ALA A 55 -6.86 13.73 -1.31
CA ALA A 55 -7.90 13.07 -0.53
C ALA A 55 -8.27 11.70 -1.12
N LEU A 56 -8.39 11.60 -2.45
CA LEU A 56 -8.63 10.35 -3.15
C LEU A 56 -7.51 9.33 -2.92
N GLU A 57 -6.25 9.75 -2.99
CA GLU A 57 -5.12 8.85 -2.77
C GLU A 57 -4.96 8.46 -1.29
N VAL A 58 -5.36 9.32 -0.36
CA VAL A 58 -5.44 8.97 1.07
C VAL A 58 -6.42 7.81 1.30
N GLU A 59 -7.62 7.87 0.71
CA GLU A 59 -8.60 6.77 0.85
C GLU A 59 -8.10 5.47 0.24
N LYS A 60 -7.51 5.56 -0.96
CA LYS A 60 -6.85 4.41 -1.61
C LYS A 60 -5.77 3.78 -0.74
N LEU A 61 -4.91 4.57 -0.07
CA LEU A 61 -3.89 4.04 0.83
C LEU A 61 -4.50 3.34 2.05
N LYS A 62 -5.62 3.84 2.58
CA LYS A 62 -6.33 3.20 3.69
C LYS A 62 -6.89 1.84 3.27
N GLU A 63 -7.53 1.77 2.11
CA GLU A 63 -8.05 0.53 1.53
C GLU A 63 -6.94 -0.49 1.29
N MET A 64 -5.84 -0.07 0.64
CA MET A 64 -4.67 -0.90 0.42
C MET A 64 -4.10 -1.44 1.73
N ARG A 65 -3.96 -0.59 2.74
CA ARG A 65 -3.44 -1.00 4.05
C ARG A 65 -4.35 -2.04 4.71
N SER A 66 -5.67 -1.82 4.68
CA SER A 66 -6.65 -2.78 5.19
C SER A 66 -6.49 -4.14 4.51
N ARG A 67 -6.41 -4.15 3.18
CA ARG A 67 -6.24 -5.38 2.41
C ARG A 67 -4.91 -6.07 2.68
N LEU A 68 -3.82 -5.32 2.79
CA LEU A 68 -2.51 -5.87 3.11
C LEU A 68 -2.45 -6.48 4.51
N LEU A 69 -3.18 -5.92 5.48
CA LEU A 69 -3.31 -6.53 6.81
C LEU A 69 -4.02 -7.88 6.71
N THR A 70 -5.14 -7.96 5.99
CA THR A 70 -5.83 -9.24 5.74
C THR A 70 -4.93 -10.26 5.05
N VAL A 71 -4.19 -9.87 4.02
CA VAL A 71 -3.24 -10.77 3.35
C VAL A 71 -2.14 -11.23 4.31
N MET A 72 -1.63 -10.33 5.15
CA MET A 72 -0.61 -10.70 6.15
C MET A 72 -1.17 -11.67 7.19
N GLU A 73 -2.42 -11.47 7.64
CA GLU A 73 -3.12 -12.42 8.50
C GLU A 73 -3.24 -13.78 7.82
N ASP A 74 -3.76 -13.85 6.59
CA ASP A 74 -3.88 -15.09 5.82
C ASP A 74 -2.53 -15.84 5.71
N LEU A 75 -1.46 -15.10 5.41
CA LEU A 75 -0.11 -15.67 5.28
C LEU A 75 0.45 -16.17 6.62
N LEU A 76 0.14 -15.52 7.73
CA LEU A 76 0.59 -15.94 9.07
C LEU A 76 -0.22 -17.12 9.62
N PHE A 77 -1.52 -17.20 9.32
CA PHE A 77 -2.38 -18.29 9.75
C PHE A 77 -2.21 -19.58 8.93
N THR A 78 -1.65 -19.47 7.73
CA THR A 78 -1.39 -20.62 6.83
C THR A 78 0.07 -21.08 6.79
N ALA A 79 0.95 -20.44 7.57
CA ALA A 79 2.39 -20.75 7.68
C ALA A 79 2.71 -21.89 8.65
#